data_AF-A0A2N9LCJ0-F1
#
_entry.id   AF-A0A2N9LCJ0-F1
#
_cell.length_a   1.000
_cell.length_b   1.000
_cell.length_c   1.000
_cell.angle_alpha   90.00
_cell.angle_beta   90.00
_cell.angle_gamma   90.00
#
_symmetry.space_group_name_H-M   'P 1'
#
loop_
_entity.id
_entity.type
_entity.pdbx_description
1 polymer ?
#
loop_
_entity_poly.entity_id
_entity_poly.type
_entity_poly.pdbx_seq_one_letter_code
_entity_poly.pdbx_strand_id
1 'polypeptide(L)'
;MSEKPKFEVIDRRKIKADEEKEGREAAPQPTEPAPTPGEPAPGPRLVVNEAPHDEAKEPAKPVAELAAEPKLADELPPPPTAEESHEQKAAYEASAQRLEDLIRAQNPAAGAPPQIGFEHLIQQLYLTAMLQMGAGTEEGQRPRVDIVGARATIDLLGILAEKTRGNLTSAEDRALQSALFEARMGFLELTSMMTVQPAAPPPAKK
;
A
#
# COMPACT_ATOMS: atom_id res chain seq x y z
N MET A 1 37.98 -14.59 46.53
CA MET A 1 36.98 -15.58 46.07
C MET A 1 35.98 -14.84 45.21
N SER A 2 35.84 -15.19 43.93
CA SER A 2 34.82 -14.58 43.05
C SER A 2 33.71 -15.59 42.82
N GLU A 3 32.51 -15.31 43.33
CA GLU A 3 31.29 -15.96 42.84
C GLU A 3 30.73 -15.19 41.65
N LYS A 4 30.34 -15.93 40.60
CA LYS A 4 29.63 -15.38 39.44
C LYS A 4 28.14 -15.69 39.60
N PRO A 5 27.23 -14.74 39.37
CA PRO A 5 25.80 -15.00 39.46
C PRO A 5 25.36 -15.98 38.38
N LYS A 6 24.55 -16.96 38.79
CA LYS A 6 24.01 -18.03 37.94
C LYS A 6 22.69 -17.56 37.34
N PHE A 7 22.64 -17.33 36.03
CA PHE A 7 21.40 -16.98 35.33
C PHE A 7 20.64 -18.26 34.95
N GLU A 8 19.39 -18.37 35.40
CA GLU A 8 18.44 -19.38 34.90
C GLU A 8 17.50 -18.72 33.89
N VAL A 9 17.34 -19.36 32.73
CA VAL A 9 16.52 -18.88 31.62
C VAL A 9 15.19 -19.62 31.64
N ILE A 10 14.15 -18.97 32.17
CA ILE A 10 12.79 -19.52 32.20
C ILE A 10 12.16 -19.34 30.82
N ASP A 11 11.96 -20.43 30.08
CA ASP A 11 11.39 -20.39 28.72
C ASP A 11 9.89 -20.10 28.74
N ARG A 12 9.57 -18.81 28.57
CA ARG A 12 8.22 -18.25 28.58
C ARG A 12 7.26 -18.86 27.54
N ARG A 13 7.77 -19.56 26.51
CA ARG A 13 6.92 -20.25 25.53
C ARG A 13 6.30 -21.55 26.04
N LYS A 14 6.90 -22.22 27.02
CA LYS A 14 6.32 -23.46 27.57
C LYS A 14 5.11 -23.19 28.46
N ILE A 15 5.15 -22.12 29.26
CA ILE A 15 4.08 -21.79 30.23
C ILE A 15 2.77 -21.47 29.49
N LYS A 16 2.82 -20.65 28.43
CA LYS A 16 1.64 -20.28 27.64
C LYS A 16 0.97 -21.48 26.95
N ALA A 17 1.75 -22.51 26.59
CA ALA A 17 1.24 -23.70 25.93
C ALA A 17 0.56 -24.71 26.89
N ASP A 18 0.73 -24.55 28.20
CA ASP A 18 0.05 -25.33 29.23
C ASP A 18 -1.30 -24.69 29.59
N GLU A 19 -1.33 -23.36 29.82
CA GLU A 19 -2.57 -22.58 30.02
C GLU A 19 -3.60 -22.78 28.89
N GLU A 20 -3.13 -22.85 27.63
CA GLU A 20 -3.99 -23.02 26.45
C GLU A 20 -4.55 -24.45 26.30
N LYS A 21 -4.00 -25.43 27.04
CA LYS A 21 -4.53 -26.79 27.12
C LYS A 21 -5.56 -26.94 28.23
N GLU A 22 -5.26 -26.42 29.42
CA GLU A 22 -6.16 -26.50 30.57
C GLU A 22 -7.51 -25.79 30.27
N GLY A 23 -7.46 -24.65 29.57
CA GLY A 23 -8.66 -23.94 29.10
C GLY A 23 -9.51 -24.67 28.05
N ARG A 24 -9.02 -25.78 27.45
CA ARG A 24 -9.77 -26.58 26.46
C ARG A 24 -10.48 -27.81 27.05
N GLU A 25 -10.09 -28.28 28.23
CA GLU A 25 -10.73 -29.44 28.88
C GLU A 25 -11.92 -29.06 29.79
N ALA A 26 -12.17 -27.76 29.99
CA ALA A 26 -13.10 -27.25 31.01
C ALA A 26 -14.43 -26.64 30.49
N ALA A 27 -14.91 -26.99 29.29
CA ALA A 27 -16.17 -26.47 28.73
C ALA A 27 -17.15 -27.59 28.29
N PRO A 28 -18.37 -27.69 28.87
CA PRO A 28 -19.35 -28.71 28.51
C PRO A 28 -20.13 -28.36 27.23
N GLN A 29 -20.47 -29.38 26.43
CA GLN A 29 -21.34 -29.25 25.26
C GLN A 29 -22.83 -29.34 25.64
N PRO A 30 -23.70 -28.44 25.16
CA PRO A 30 -25.15 -28.64 25.15
C PRO A 30 -25.69 -29.01 23.75
N THR A 31 -26.81 -29.72 23.75
CA THR A 31 -27.49 -30.35 22.59
C THR A 31 -28.43 -29.43 21.80
N GLU A 32 -28.70 -29.81 20.54
CA GLU A 32 -29.82 -29.34 19.69
C GLU A 32 -31.20 -29.32 20.39
N PRO A 33 -32.14 -28.42 19.99
CA PRO A 33 -33.05 -28.72 18.87
C PRO A 33 -33.55 -27.52 18.00
N ALA A 34 -34.06 -27.83 16.80
CA ALA A 34 -34.96 -26.98 15.98
C ALA A 34 -36.45 -27.18 16.38
N PRO A 35 -37.49 -26.50 15.82
CA PRO A 35 -37.58 -25.47 14.75
C PRO A 35 -38.22 -24.13 15.24
N THR A 36 -38.33 -23.01 14.49
CA THR A 36 -39.25 -22.71 13.35
C THR A 36 -38.86 -21.37 12.67
N PRO A 37 -39.31 -21.06 11.44
CA PRO A 37 -38.77 -19.95 10.63
C PRO A 37 -39.49 -18.60 10.81
N GLY A 38 -38.72 -17.51 10.87
CA GLY A 38 -39.19 -16.12 10.77
C GLY A 38 -38.02 -15.13 10.71
N GLU A 39 -38.09 -14.16 9.79
CA GLU A 39 -37.15 -13.04 9.54
C GLU A 39 -35.66 -13.36 9.24
N PRO A 40 -35.17 -13.02 8.02
CA PRO A 40 -33.74 -12.86 7.78
C PRO A 40 -33.28 -11.43 8.18
N ALA A 41 -32.45 -11.35 9.23
CA ALA A 41 -31.80 -10.12 9.66
C ALA A 41 -30.87 -9.53 8.57
N PRO A 42 -30.58 -8.21 8.59
CA PRO A 42 -29.69 -7.56 7.63
C PRO A 42 -28.23 -7.89 7.92
N GLY A 43 -27.70 -8.88 7.20
CA GLY A 43 -26.27 -9.19 7.14
C GLY A 43 -25.79 -9.28 5.68
N PRO A 44 -24.51 -8.99 5.40
CA PRO A 44 -24.00 -8.97 4.03
C PRO A 44 -24.07 -10.37 3.41
N ARG A 45 -24.85 -10.51 2.33
CA ARG A 45 -24.98 -11.76 1.58
C ARG A 45 -23.87 -11.84 0.53
N LEU A 46 -23.03 -12.88 0.60
CA LEU A 46 -22.19 -13.27 -0.53
C LEU A 46 -23.09 -13.71 -1.68
N VAL A 47 -22.96 -13.06 -2.84
CA VAL A 47 -23.72 -13.41 -4.04
C VAL A 47 -22.99 -14.53 -4.79
N VAL A 48 -23.62 -15.70 -4.88
CA VAL A 48 -23.25 -16.74 -5.84
C VAL A 48 -24.05 -16.49 -7.12
N ASN A 49 -23.36 -16.37 -8.25
CA ASN A 49 -23.95 -15.88 -9.49
C ASN A 49 -24.31 -17.06 -10.41
N GLU A 50 -25.58 -17.19 -10.80
CA GLU A 50 -26.08 -18.25 -11.68
C GLU A 50 -26.92 -17.59 -12.79
N ALA A 51 -26.53 -17.79 -14.05
CA ALA A 51 -27.05 -17.06 -15.21
C ALA A 51 -28.03 -17.90 -16.05
N PRO A 52 -28.94 -17.23 -16.77
CA PRO A 52 -29.16 -17.61 -18.16
C PRO A 52 -29.29 -16.42 -19.16
N HIS A 53 -29.16 -16.78 -20.44
CA HIS A 53 -29.34 -16.01 -21.69
C HIS A 53 -30.63 -15.15 -21.75
N ASP A 54 -30.77 -14.13 -22.61
CA ASP A 54 -30.79 -14.27 -24.09
C ASP A 54 -30.57 -12.98 -24.94
N GLU A 55 -30.51 -13.16 -26.26
CA GLU A 55 -29.93 -12.24 -27.27
C GLU A 55 -30.85 -11.09 -27.81
N ALA A 56 -30.27 -9.97 -28.30
CA ALA A 56 -30.22 -9.63 -29.76
C ALA A 56 -30.10 -8.12 -30.15
N LYS A 57 -29.20 -7.86 -31.13
CA LYS A 57 -29.22 -6.85 -32.23
C LYS A 57 -28.97 -5.33 -32.02
N GLU A 58 -27.76 -4.93 -32.42
CA GLU A 58 -27.39 -3.65 -33.08
C GLU A 58 -27.73 -3.68 -34.60
N PRO A 59 -27.48 -2.65 -35.46
CA PRO A 59 -26.65 -1.41 -35.31
C PRO A 59 -27.45 -0.09 -35.60
N ALA A 60 -26.90 1.14 -35.73
CA ALA A 60 -25.53 1.63 -35.91
C ALA A 60 -25.27 3.07 -35.34
N LYS A 61 -24.20 3.72 -35.81
CA LYS A 61 -23.58 5.02 -35.40
C LYS A 61 -23.60 6.05 -36.57
N PRO A 62 -23.13 7.35 -36.50
CA PRO A 62 -22.12 7.89 -35.55
C PRO A 62 -22.18 9.37 -35.09
N VAL A 63 -21.60 9.64 -33.91
CA VAL A 63 -20.78 10.83 -33.57
C VAL A 63 -19.98 10.57 -32.27
N ALA A 64 -18.94 11.37 -32.02
CA ALA A 64 -18.05 11.38 -30.84
C ALA A 64 -16.98 10.28 -30.73
N GLU A 65 -15.86 10.48 -31.43
CA GLU A 65 -14.61 9.72 -31.27
C GLU A 65 -13.71 10.37 -30.20
N LEU A 66 -14.08 10.25 -28.93
CA LEU A 66 -13.21 10.58 -27.79
C LEU A 66 -13.57 9.81 -26.50
N ALA A 67 -13.87 8.51 -26.61
CA ALA A 67 -14.17 7.66 -25.46
C ALA A 67 -13.76 6.20 -25.72
N ALA A 68 -12.54 5.84 -25.31
CA ALA A 68 -12.00 4.48 -25.40
C ALA A 68 -11.82 3.82 -24.02
N GLU A 69 -12.73 4.06 -23.08
CA GLU A 69 -12.79 3.35 -21.78
C GLU A 69 -14.19 2.80 -21.37
N PRO A 70 -15.11 2.38 -22.27
CA PRO A 70 -16.40 1.83 -21.82
C PRO A 70 -16.24 0.50 -21.07
N LYS A 71 -15.31 -0.36 -21.49
CA LYS A 71 -15.21 -1.75 -20.98
C LYS A 71 -14.75 -1.87 -19.52
N LEU A 72 -14.01 -0.90 -18.98
CA LEU A 72 -13.49 -0.98 -17.61
C LEU A 72 -14.51 -0.49 -16.57
N ALA A 73 -15.42 0.40 -16.98
CA ALA A 73 -16.48 0.92 -16.10
C ALA A 73 -17.57 -0.13 -15.82
N ASP A 74 -17.88 -0.98 -16.81
CA ASP A 74 -18.92 -2.01 -16.70
C ASP A 74 -18.52 -3.25 -15.86
N GLU A 75 -17.22 -3.45 -15.60
CA GLU A 75 -16.70 -4.59 -14.80
C GLU A 75 -16.49 -4.27 -13.30
N LEU A 76 -16.57 -3.00 -12.91
CA LEU A 76 -16.33 -2.57 -11.53
C LEU A 76 -17.64 -2.56 -10.71
N PRO A 77 -17.61 -2.92 -9.42
CA PRO A 77 -18.76 -2.74 -8.54
C PRO A 77 -19.12 -1.25 -8.47
N PRO A 78 -20.41 -0.91 -8.25
CA PRO A 78 -20.81 0.49 -8.11
C PRO A 78 -20.03 1.15 -6.97
N PRO A 79 -19.62 2.42 -7.13
CA PRO A 79 -18.95 3.13 -6.05
C PRO A 79 -19.88 3.23 -4.83
N PRO A 80 -19.34 3.24 -3.60
CA PRO A 80 -20.15 3.46 -2.40
C PRO A 80 -20.94 4.77 -2.51
N THR A 81 -22.12 4.80 -1.92
CA THR A 81 -22.97 6.00 -1.97
C THR A 81 -22.30 7.20 -1.28
N ALA A 82 -22.72 8.41 -1.63
CA ALA A 82 -22.17 9.62 -1.04
C ALA A 82 -22.36 9.66 0.50
N GLU A 83 -23.46 9.09 1.01
CA GLU A 83 -23.74 8.98 2.44
C GLU A 83 -22.78 7.98 3.11
N GLU A 84 -22.64 6.76 2.59
CA GLU A 84 -21.68 5.76 3.09
C GLU A 84 -20.24 6.27 3.06
N SER A 85 -19.83 6.95 1.98
CA SER A 85 -18.49 7.52 1.83
C SER A 85 -18.22 8.63 2.86
N HIS A 86 -19.22 9.48 3.14
CA HIS A 86 -19.13 10.51 4.16
C HIS A 86 -19.04 9.92 5.57
N GLU A 87 -19.89 8.93 5.89
CA GLU A 87 -19.84 8.23 7.18
C GLU A 87 -18.51 7.51 7.41
N GLN A 88 -18.00 6.79 6.40
CA GLN A 88 -16.69 6.12 6.45
C GLN A 88 -15.55 7.12 6.70
N LYS A 89 -15.55 8.26 5.98
CA LYS A 89 -14.54 9.31 6.16
C LYS A 89 -14.59 9.91 7.57
N ALA A 90 -15.79 10.27 8.06
CA ALA A 90 -15.96 10.81 9.40
C ALA A 90 -15.52 9.82 10.49
N ALA A 91 -15.82 8.52 10.33
CA ALA A 91 -15.39 7.48 11.24
C ALA A 91 -13.85 7.27 11.24
N TYR A 92 -13.21 7.39 10.08
CA TYR A 92 -11.75 7.37 9.95
C TYR A 92 -11.12 8.58 10.66
N GLU A 93 -11.56 9.80 10.36
CA GLU A 93 -11.03 11.04 10.96
C GLU A 93 -11.19 11.05 12.49
N ALA A 94 -12.37 10.65 12.99
CA ALA A 94 -12.61 10.49 14.43
C ALA A 94 -11.76 9.38 15.09
N SER A 95 -11.25 8.42 14.32
CA SER A 95 -10.32 7.38 14.80
C SER A 95 -8.87 7.85 14.79
N ALA A 96 -8.47 8.58 13.75
CA ALA A 96 -7.16 9.23 13.66
C ALA A 96 -6.95 10.25 14.78
N GLN A 97 -7.94 11.11 15.04
CA GLN A 97 -7.87 12.10 16.12
C GLN A 97 -7.67 11.44 17.50
N ARG A 98 -8.40 10.36 17.79
CA ARG A 98 -8.24 9.60 19.04
C ARG A 98 -6.84 8.99 19.17
N LEU A 99 -6.23 8.55 18.07
CA LEU A 99 -4.86 8.04 18.07
C LEU A 99 -3.85 9.18 18.31
N GLU A 100 -4.02 10.34 17.69
CA GLU A 100 -3.18 11.52 17.93
C GLU A 100 -3.25 12.00 19.38
N ASP A 101 -4.44 12.04 19.97
CA ASP A 101 -4.63 12.43 21.37
C ASP A 101 -3.93 11.44 22.33
N LEU A 102 -3.98 10.13 22.04
CA LEU A 102 -3.24 9.10 22.80
C LEU A 102 -1.72 9.21 22.63
N ILE A 103 -1.22 9.58 21.45
CA ILE A 103 0.20 9.82 21.21
C ILE A 103 0.66 11.08 21.96
N ARG A 104 -0.12 12.17 21.91
CA ARG A 104 0.15 13.42 22.63
C ARG A 104 0.09 13.24 24.14
N ALA A 105 -0.82 12.42 24.66
CA ALA A 105 -0.88 12.09 26.08
C ALA A 105 0.36 11.31 26.57
N GLN A 106 0.90 10.42 25.73
CA GLN A 106 2.13 9.67 26.04
C GLN A 106 3.41 10.48 25.85
N ASN A 107 3.43 11.43 24.91
CA ASN A 107 4.55 12.33 24.69
C ASN A 107 4.08 13.79 24.46
N PRO A 108 3.86 14.57 25.53
CA PRO A 108 3.42 15.96 25.42
C PRO A 108 4.46 16.91 24.78
N ALA A 109 5.72 16.47 24.66
CA ALA A 109 6.78 17.20 23.98
C ALA A 109 6.86 16.89 22.47
N ALA A 110 6.14 15.86 21.99
CA ALA A 110 5.94 15.68 20.56
C ALA A 110 4.97 16.76 20.05
N GLY A 111 5.42 17.55 19.08
CA GLY A 111 4.56 18.49 18.36
C GLY A 111 3.43 17.79 17.59
N ALA A 112 2.53 18.56 17.00
CA ALA A 112 1.55 18.02 16.07
C ALA A 112 2.24 17.27 14.92
N PRO A 113 1.69 16.13 14.44
CA PRO A 113 2.26 15.43 13.30
C PRO A 113 2.25 16.33 12.05
N PRO A 114 3.27 16.22 11.18
CA PRO A 114 3.32 17.01 9.96
C PRO A 114 2.14 16.64 9.04
N GLN A 115 1.45 17.65 8.52
CA GLN A 115 0.36 17.46 7.57
C GLN A 115 0.91 16.93 6.23
N ILE A 116 0.35 15.83 5.75
CA ILE A 116 0.77 15.18 4.50
C ILE A 116 0.07 15.88 3.33
N GLY A 117 0.79 16.75 2.64
CA GLY A 117 0.36 17.40 1.39
C GLY A 117 0.83 16.66 0.13
N PHE A 118 0.39 17.11 -1.05
CA PHE A 118 0.78 16.53 -2.34
C PHE A 118 2.30 16.59 -2.58
N GLU A 119 2.95 17.68 -2.18
CA GLU A 119 4.42 17.82 -2.10
C GLU A 119 5.11 16.62 -1.42
N HIS A 120 4.53 16.12 -0.33
CA HIS A 120 5.11 14.99 0.40
C HIS A 120 5.00 13.68 -0.39
N LEU A 121 3.91 13.47 -1.13
CA LEU A 121 3.74 12.33 -2.03
C LEU A 121 4.76 12.36 -3.17
N ILE A 122 5.01 13.53 -3.79
CA ILE A 122 6.06 13.71 -4.80
C ILE A 122 7.42 13.34 -4.21
N GLN A 123 7.75 13.88 -3.04
CA GLN A 123 9.03 13.63 -2.36
C GLN A 123 9.23 12.15 -1.99
N GLN A 124 8.19 11.46 -1.51
CA GLN A 124 8.22 10.03 -1.20
C GLN A 124 8.50 9.18 -2.45
N LEU A 125 7.81 9.45 -3.57
CA LEU A 125 8.02 8.74 -4.82
C LEU A 125 9.40 9.02 -5.41
N TYR A 126 9.86 10.28 -5.39
CA TYR A 126 11.21 10.66 -5.81
C TYR A 126 12.29 9.94 -5.00
N LEU A 127 12.18 9.95 -3.66
CA LEU A 127 13.13 9.26 -2.78
C LEU A 127 13.13 7.74 -3.04
N THR A 128 11.96 7.15 -3.28
CA THR A 128 11.83 5.72 -3.63
C THR A 128 12.56 5.41 -4.94
N ALA A 129 12.38 6.22 -5.99
CA ALA A 129 13.10 6.06 -7.25
C ALA A 129 14.63 6.20 -7.06
N MET A 130 15.08 7.19 -6.27
CA MET A 130 16.50 7.38 -5.97
C MET A 130 17.11 6.20 -5.22
N LEU A 131 16.43 5.69 -4.19
CA LEU A 131 16.88 4.52 -3.44
C LEU A 131 16.95 3.26 -4.33
N GLN A 132 15.96 3.06 -5.21
CA GLN A 132 15.97 1.97 -6.21
C GLN A 132 17.13 2.13 -7.21
N MET A 133 17.53 3.35 -7.55
CA MET A 133 18.73 3.63 -8.36
C MET A 133 20.06 3.47 -7.60
N GLY A 134 20.02 3.17 -6.30
CA GLY A 134 21.21 2.97 -5.46
C GLY A 134 21.68 4.21 -4.71
N ALA A 135 20.89 5.28 -4.63
CA ALA A 135 21.21 6.41 -3.76
C ALA A 135 21.31 5.95 -2.29
N GLY A 136 22.28 6.49 -1.56
CA GLY A 136 22.49 6.15 -0.14
C GLY A 136 23.21 4.83 0.13
N THR A 137 23.77 4.15 -0.88
CA THR A 137 24.63 2.98 -0.65
C THR A 137 25.99 3.39 -0.08
N GLU A 138 26.41 2.78 1.02
CA GLU A 138 27.69 3.06 1.69
C GLU A 138 28.90 2.77 0.77
N GLU A 139 29.94 3.60 0.87
CA GLU A 139 31.18 3.42 0.11
C GLU A 139 31.83 2.05 0.44
N GLY A 140 31.89 1.17 -0.57
CA GLY A 140 32.43 -0.19 -0.45
C GLY A 140 31.38 -1.31 -0.43
N GLN A 141 30.10 -0.99 -0.21
CA GLN A 141 29.01 -1.93 -0.50
C GLN A 141 28.77 -2.00 -2.02
N ARG A 142 28.29 -3.15 -2.53
CA ARG A 142 27.77 -3.21 -3.91
C ARG A 142 26.39 -2.56 -3.93
N PRO A 143 26.16 -1.53 -4.78
CA PRO A 143 24.85 -0.91 -4.88
C PRO A 143 23.77 -1.94 -5.25
N ARG A 144 22.71 -2.02 -4.43
CA ARG A 144 21.54 -2.84 -4.73
C ARG A 144 20.59 -2.03 -5.61
N VAL A 145 20.89 -2.05 -6.91
CA VAL A 145 20.14 -1.29 -7.91
C VAL A 145 18.97 -2.11 -8.45
N ASP A 146 17.76 -1.57 -8.33
CA ASP A 146 16.55 -2.05 -8.97
C ASP A 146 16.10 -1.06 -10.07
N ILE A 147 16.69 -1.22 -11.26
CA ILE A 147 16.35 -0.42 -12.45
C ILE A 147 14.86 -0.56 -12.82
N VAL A 148 14.27 -1.73 -12.62
CA VAL A 148 12.89 -2.01 -13.04
C VAL A 148 11.92 -1.30 -12.09
N GLY A 149 12.16 -1.38 -10.79
CA GLY A 149 11.44 -0.62 -9.77
C GLY A 149 11.58 0.89 -9.96
N ALA A 150 12.82 1.38 -10.14
CA ALA A 150 13.08 2.80 -10.37
C ALA A 150 12.30 3.36 -11.57
N ARG A 151 12.28 2.62 -12.69
CA ARG A 151 11.48 2.98 -13.86
C ARG A 151 9.98 3.02 -13.53
N ALA A 152 9.44 2.00 -12.87
CA ALA A 152 8.02 1.95 -12.53
C ALA A 152 7.61 3.14 -11.63
N THR A 153 8.47 3.56 -10.70
CA THR A 153 8.24 4.73 -9.85
C THR A 153 8.32 6.06 -10.62
N ILE A 154 9.22 6.17 -11.61
CA ILE A 154 9.28 7.32 -12.53
C ILE A 154 8.05 7.38 -13.43
N ASP A 155 7.59 6.24 -13.95
CA ASP A 155 6.39 6.13 -14.77
C ASP A 155 5.13 6.51 -13.94
N LEU A 156 5.07 6.14 -12.66
CA LEU A 156 4.02 6.57 -11.72
C LEU A 156 4.02 8.09 -11.49
N LEU A 157 5.19 8.71 -11.27
CA LEU A 157 5.30 10.18 -11.21
C LEU A 157 4.81 10.84 -12.52
N GLY A 158 5.03 10.19 -13.67
CA GLY A 158 4.51 10.63 -14.97
C GLY A 158 2.99 10.61 -15.04
N ILE A 159 2.38 9.50 -14.62
CA ILE A 159 0.92 9.34 -14.53
C ILE A 159 0.31 10.38 -13.57
N LEU A 160 0.97 10.66 -12.44
CA LEU A 160 0.56 11.74 -11.53
C LEU A 160 0.51 13.08 -12.27
N ALA A 161 1.58 13.47 -12.97
CA ALA A 161 1.64 14.74 -13.70
C ALA A 161 0.57 14.87 -14.80
N GLU A 162 0.20 13.77 -15.47
CA GLU A 162 -0.88 13.77 -16.45
C GLU A 162 -2.26 13.88 -15.80
N LYS A 163 -2.53 13.10 -14.73
CA LYS A 163 -3.85 13.04 -14.09
C LYS A 163 -4.14 14.21 -13.14
N THR A 164 -3.13 14.94 -12.66
CA THR A 164 -3.32 16.14 -11.81
C THR A 164 -3.21 17.46 -12.57
N ARG A 165 -2.94 17.42 -13.89
CA ARG A 165 -2.75 18.62 -14.72
C ARG A 165 -3.94 19.59 -14.60
N GLY A 166 -3.65 20.84 -14.22
CA GLY A 166 -4.65 21.90 -14.02
C GLY A 166 -5.24 21.97 -12.61
N ASN A 167 -4.99 20.99 -11.75
CA ASN A 167 -5.42 20.96 -10.35
C ASN A 167 -4.29 21.34 -9.37
N LEU A 168 -3.07 21.54 -9.84
CA LEU A 168 -1.88 21.85 -9.03
C LEU A 168 -1.70 23.35 -8.81
N THR A 169 -1.20 23.72 -7.64
CA THR A 169 -0.60 25.04 -7.44
C THR A 169 0.73 25.18 -8.20
N SER A 170 1.20 26.42 -8.40
CA SER A 170 2.49 26.67 -9.07
C SER A 170 3.71 26.12 -8.31
N ALA A 171 3.57 25.84 -7.01
CA ALA A 171 4.61 25.16 -6.23
C ALA A 171 4.62 23.66 -6.55
N GLU A 172 3.46 23.02 -6.45
CA GLU A 172 3.28 21.57 -6.67
C GLU A 172 3.61 21.13 -8.09
N ASP A 173 3.21 21.91 -9.11
CA ASP A 173 3.60 21.64 -10.49
C ASP A 173 5.12 21.73 -10.64
N ARG A 174 5.75 22.78 -10.12
CA ARG A 174 7.20 22.94 -10.18
C ARG A 174 7.94 21.81 -9.47
N ALA A 175 7.49 21.41 -8.28
CA ALA A 175 8.07 20.30 -7.53
C ALA A 175 7.96 18.98 -8.30
N LEU A 176 6.79 18.70 -8.88
CA LEU A 176 6.55 17.49 -9.67
C LEU A 176 7.40 17.46 -10.95
N GLN A 177 7.49 18.57 -11.69
CA GLN A 177 8.35 18.66 -12.87
C GLN A 177 9.84 18.52 -12.52
N SER A 178 10.29 19.12 -11.41
CA SER A 178 11.68 18.98 -10.92
C SER A 178 12.00 17.53 -10.54
N ALA A 179 11.16 16.89 -9.73
CA ALA A 179 11.31 15.49 -9.33
C ALA A 179 11.32 14.55 -10.54
N LEU A 180 10.43 14.76 -11.52
CA LEU A 180 10.40 14.00 -12.77
C LEU A 180 11.66 14.17 -13.61
N PHE A 181 12.16 15.40 -13.75
CA PHE A 181 13.36 15.68 -14.52
C PHE A 181 14.58 15.01 -13.90
N GLU A 182 14.81 15.21 -12.60
CA GLU A 182 15.94 14.64 -11.87
C GLU A 182 15.92 13.10 -11.86
N ALA A 183 14.75 12.49 -11.61
CA ALA A 183 14.64 11.04 -11.59
C ALA A 183 14.88 10.41 -12.99
N ARG A 184 14.39 11.05 -14.06
CA ARG A 184 14.68 10.62 -15.44
C ARG A 184 16.15 10.79 -15.79
N MET A 185 16.80 11.88 -15.36
CA MET A 185 18.23 12.10 -15.59
C MET A 185 19.09 11.06 -14.87
N GLY A 186 18.84 10.82 -13.58
CA GLY A 186 19.56 9.78 -12.82
C GLY A 186 19.39 8.38 -13.45
N PHE A 187 18.21 8.07 -13.96
CA PHE A 187 17.95 6.81 -14.66
C PHE A 187 18.75 6.68 -15.97
N LEU A 188 18.85 7.76 -16.76
CA LEU A 188 19.63 7.79 -18.00
C LEU A 188 21.14 7.68 -17.74
N GLU A 189 21.65 8.36 -16.72
CA GLU A 189 23.05 8.27 -16.30
C GLU A 189 23.40 6.85 -15.85
N LEU A 190 22.58 6.27 -14.98
CA LEU A 190 22.77 4.92 -14.45
C LEU A 190 22.71 3.83 -15.55
N THR A 191 21.74 3.92 -16.46
CA THR A 191 21.65 2.99 -17.60
C THR A 191 22.80 3.16 -18.59
N SER A 192 23.31 4.39 -18.77
CA SER A 192 24.52 4.66 -19.54
C SER A 192 25.75 4.01 -18.88
N MET A 193 25.96 4.22 -17.58
CA MET A 193 27.07 3.62 -16.81
C MET A 193 27.06 2.09 -16.87
N MET A 194 25.88 1.46 -16.73
CA MET A 194 25.71 0.02 -16.89
C MET A 194 26.04 -0.48 -18.30
N THR A 195 25.73 0.29 -19.34
CA THR A 195 26.00 -0.08 -20.74
C THR A 195 27.47 0.09 -21.11
N VAL A 196 28.16 1.06 -20.51
CA VAL A 196 29.59 1.35 -20.76
C VAL A 196 30.52 0.42 -19.97
N GLN A 197 30.04 -0.24 -18.91
CA GLN A 197 30.84 -1.14 -18.07
C GLN A 197 30.64 -2.62 -18.44
N PRO A 198 31.52 -3.25 -19.26
CA PRO A 198 31.42 -4.67 -19.53
C PRO A 198 31.68 -5.48 -18.26
N ALA A 199 30.92 -6.58 -18.09
CA ALA A 199 31.02 -7.45 -16.91
C ALA A 199 32.45 -7.97 -16.71
N ALA A 200 33.03 -7.73 -15.53
CA ALA A 200 34.33 -8.26 -15.18
C ALA A 200 34.30 -9.81 -15.19
N PRO A 201 35.26 -10.49 -15.84
CA PRO A 201 35.27 -11.94 -15.92
C PRO A 201 35.44 -12.58 -14.52
N PRO A 202 34.84 -13.76 -14.27
CA PRO A 202 34.95 -14.42 -12.99
C PRO A 202 36.42 -14.79 -12.70
N PRO A 203 36.88 -14.71 -11.43
CA PRO A 203 38.25 -15.05 -11.08
C PRO A 203 38.52 -16.52 -11.38
N ALA A 204 39.60 -16.77 -12.13
CA ALA A 204 40.03 -18.12 -12.46
C ALA A 204 40.36 -18.90 -11.18
N LYS A 205 39.71 -20.05 -10.99
CA LYS A 205 40.03 -20.99 -9.92
C LYS A 205 41.44 -21.54 -10.15
N LYS A 206 42.30 -21.44 -9.14
CA LYS A 206 43.54 -22.23 -9.03
C LYS A 206 43.25 -23.56 -8.35
#